data_AF-A0A4V6NGK0-F1
#
_entry.id   AF-A0A4V6NGK0-F1
#
_cell.length_a   1.000
_cell.length_b   1.000
_cell.length_c   1.000
_cell.angle_alpha   90.00
_cell.angle_beta   90.00
_cell.angle_gamma   90.00
#
_symmetry.space_group_name_H-M   'P 1'
#
loop_
_entity.id
_entity.type
_entity.pdbx_description
1 polymer ?
#
loop_
_entity_poly.entity_id
_entity_poly.type
_entity_poly.pdbx_seq_one_letter_code
_entity_poly.pdbx_strand_id
1 'polypeptide(L)'
;MHMIYVIGVMLVIPAICVAIDYSRKPKEDLLFLFCKWFVFWAIGIRGITGGLMQTLNPAYTAWLLQTGTDNYIIIRELGGANLSFGVLGIISIFSHSYRKAAALSCAIFLLVAAVIHISRLSVIELSEVMSLVGDLFVVAIAVMVFAEDKKRTNKMNS
;
A
#
# COMPACT_ATOMS: atom_id res chain seq x y z
N MET A 1 11.99 5.23 7.14
CA MET A 1 10.98 4.53 7.97
C MET A 1 11.64 3.33 8.61
N HIS A 2 11.45 3.09 9.92
CA HIS A 2 12.00 1.90 10.56
C HIS A 2 11.34 0.64 9.97
N MET A 3 12.13 -0.38 9.63
CA MET A 3 11.66 -1.65 9.06
C MET A 3 10.52 -2.29 9.88
N ILE A 4 10.61 -2.20 11.21
CA ILE A 4 9.58 -2.67 12.14
C ILE A 4 8.21 -2.02 11.85
N TYR A 5 8.20 -0.71 11.58
CA TYR A 5 6.98 0.01 11.25
C TYR A 5 6.37 -0.48 9.94
N VAL A 6 7.21 -0.66 8.90
CA VAL A 6 6.76 -1.11 7.58
C VAL A 6 6.14 -2.51 7.67
N ILE A 7 6.82 -3.45 8.33
CA ILE A 7 6.31 -4.81 8.55
C ILE A 7 5.02 -4.78 9.39
N GLY A 8 4.99 -3.95 10.44
CA GLY A 8 3.82 -3.77 11.29
C GLY A 8 2.59 -3.35 10.50
N VAL A 9 2.71 -2.29 9.71
CA VAL A 9 1.59 -1.70 8.96
C VAL A 9 1.25 -2.50 7.70
N MET A 10 2.21 -3.14 7.04
CA MET A 10 1.93 -3.88 5.80
C MET A 10 1.43 -5.30 6.04
N LEU A 11 1.80 -5.93 7.15
CA LEU A 11 1.52 -7.36 7.37
C LEU A 11 0.87 -7.63 8.72
N VAL A 12 1.52 -7.25 9.83
CA VAL A 12 1.16 -7.74 11.16
C VAL A 12 -0.20 -7.19 11.61
N ILE A 13 -0.35 -5.87 11.60
CA ILE A 13 -1.58 -5.20 12.04
C ILE A 13 -2.78 -5.57 11.14
N PRO A 14 -2.71 -5.49 9.79
CA PRO A 14 -3.84 -5.90 8.97
C PRO A 14 -4.22 -7.37 9.16
N ALA A 15 -3.25 -8.28 9.35
CA ALA A 15 -3.54 -9.68 9.65
C ALA A 15 -4.28 -9.85 10.99
N ILE A 16 -3.88 -9.11 12.03
CA ILE A 16 -4.59 -9.10 13.32
C ILE A 16 -6.03 -8.59 13.13
N CYS A 17 -6.24 -7.53 12.36
CA CYS A 17 -7.58 -7.01 12.09
C CYS A 17 -8.46 -8.04 11.36
N VAL A 18 -7.91 -8.76 10.38
CA VAL A 18 -8.61 -9.88 9.71
C VAL A 18 -8.99 -10.96 10.70
N ALA A 19 -8.06 -11.38 11.58
CA ALA A 19 -8.31 -12.42 12.56
C ALA A 19 -9.40 -12.02 13.57
N ILE A 20 -9.39 -10.76 14.05
CA ILE A 20 -10.39 -10.23 14.97
C ILE A 20 -11.78 -10.20 14.32
N ASP A 21 -11.89 -9.68 13.10
CA ASP A 21 -13.17 -9.60 12.41
C ASP A 21 -13.72 -10.98 12.07
N TYR A 22 -12.86 -11.90 11.60
CA TYR A 22 -13.26 -13.26 11.31
C TYR A 22 -13.75 -14.00 12.56
N SER A 23 -13.09 -13.81 13.71
CA SER A 23 -13.52 -14.40 14.98
C SER A 23 -14.89 -13.87 15.44
N ARG A 24 -15.21 -12.61 15.14
CA ARG A 24 -16.51 -12.00 15.48
C ARG A 24 -17.60 -12.33 14.45
N LYS A 25 -17.22 -12.55 13.20
CA LYS A 25 -18.12 -12.77 12.06
C LYS A 25 -17.60 -13.92 11.19
N PRO A 26 -17.63 -15.18 11.68
CA PRO A 26 -17.00 -16.31 10.99
C PRO A 26 -17.63 -16.68 9.65
N LYS A 27 -18.83 -16.16 9.34
CA LYS A 27 -19.50 -16.34 8.03
C LYS A 27 -19.10 -15.30 6.99
N GLU A 28 -18.35 -14.28 7.38
CA GLU A 28 -17.89 -13.23 6.48
C GLU A 28 -16.78 -13.78 5.57
N ASP A 29 -16.76 -13.36 4.30
CA ASP A 29 -15.78 -13.86 3.34
C ASP A 29 -14.37 -13.42 3.74
N LEU A 30 -13.47 -14.39 3.94
CA LEU A 30 -12.07 -14.13 4.32
C LEU A 30 -11.37 -13.22 3.31
N LEU A 31 -11.64 -13.40 2.01
CA LEU A 31 -11.03 -12.57 0.97
C LEU A 31 -11.51 -11.11 1.06
N PHE A 32 -12.78 -10.90 1.41
CA PHE A 32 -13.32 -9.55 1.65
C PHE A 32 -12.67 -8.88 2.86
N LEU A 33 -12.54 -9.60 3.97
CA LEU A 33 -11.87 -9.09 5.18
C LEU A 33 -10.41 -8.76 4.91
N PHE A 34 -9.70 -9.64 4.20
CA PHE A 34 -8.33 -9.41 3.77
C PHE A 34 -8.24 -8.12 2.95
N CYS A 35 -9.01 -8.00 1.87
CA CYS A 35 -8.98 -6.83 1.00
C CYS A 35 -9.33 -5.54 1.76
N LYS A 36 -10.29 -5.59 2.68
CA LYS A 36 -10.67 -4.45 3.53
C LYS A 36 -9.50 -3.93 4.36
N TRP A 37 -8.86 -4.81 5.13
CA TRP A 37 -7.84 -4.40 6.08
C TRP A 37 -6.50 -4.12 5.42
N PHE A 38 -6.10 -4.91 4.41
CA PHE A 38 -4.84 -4.71 3.72
C PHE A 38 -4.84 -3.43 2.86
N VAL A 39 -5.95 -3.06 2.21
CA VAL A 39 -6.04 -1.76 1.53
C VAL A 39 -5.96 -0.61 2.55
N PHE A 40 -6.71 -0.69 3.65
CA PHE A 40 -6.71 0.35 4.68
C PHE A 40 -5.31 0.57 5.28
N TRP A 41 -4.59 -0.49 5.64
CA TRP A 41 -3.29 -0.36 6.27
C TRP A 41 -2.14 -0.14 5.28
N ALA A 42 -2.01 -0.99 4.26
CA ALA A 42 -0.87 -0.97 3.34
C ALA A 42 -0.93 0.18 2.34
N ILE A 43 -2.14 0.64 1.97
CA ILE A 43 -2.30 1.82 1.09
C ILE A 43 -2.64 3.05 1.94
N GLY A 44 -3.61 2.94 2.84
CA GLY A 44 -4.08 4.05 3.65
C GLY A 44 -3.06 4.57 4.66
N ILE A 45 -2.87 3.84 5.78
CA ILE A 45 -2.02 4.29 6.89
C ILE A 45 -0.56 4.45 6.45
N ARG A 46 -0.01 3.49 5.70
CA ARG A 46 1.37 3.58 5.18
C ARG A 46 1.53 4.76 4.22
N GLY A 47 0.56 5.00 3.34
CA GLY A 47 0.57 6.12 2.40
C GLY A 47 0.56 7.46 3.12
N ILE A 48 -0.29 7.61 4.15
CA ILE A 48 -0.32 8.83 4.96
C ILE A 48 1.00 9.06 5.69
N THR A 49 1.55 8.05 6.38
CA THR A 49 2.79 8.27 7.15
C THR A 49 4.00 8.49 6.26
N GLY A 50 4.12 7.72 5.17
CA GLY A 50 5.14 7.91 4.14
C GLY A 50 5.03 9.29 3.50
N GLY A 51 3.82 9.67 3.10
CA GLY A 51 3.53 10.96 2.49
C GLY A 51 3.84 12.14 3.40
N LEU A 52 3.40 12.10 4.66
CA LEU A 52 3.72 13.14 5.65
C LEU A 52 5.23 13.28 5.86
N MET A 53 5.96 12.17 6.00
CA MET A 53 7.41 12.23 6.18
C MET A 53 8.13 12.80 4.95
N GLN A 54 7.70 12.43 3.74
CA GLN A 54 8.26 12.93 2.49
C GLN A 54 7.97 14.42 2.28
N THR A 55 6.75 14.87 2.59
CA THR A 55 6.35 16.27 2.43
C THR A 55 6.98 17.17 3.50
N LEU A 56 6.90 16.78 4.78
CA LEU A 56 7.32 17.60 5.92
C LEU A 56 8.82 17.49 6.23
N ASN A 57 9.43 16.32 5.99
CA ASN A 57 10.84 16.08 6.25
C ASN A 57 11.54 15.42 5.04
N PRO A 58 11.66 16.15 3.91
CA PRO A 58 12.33 15.63 2.72
C PRO A 58 13.81 15.35 2.97
N ALA A 59 14.45 16.02 3.93
CA ALA A 59 15.85 15.79 4.30
C ALA A 59 16.10 14.38 4.84
N TYR A 60 15.25 13.92 5.77
CA TYR A 60 15.32 12.55 6.28
C TYR A 60 15.11 11.52 5.17
N THR A 61 14.15 11.77 4.26
CA THR A 61 13.91 10.88 3.13
C THR A 61 15.08 10.86 2.15
N ALA A 62 15.67 12.03 1.85
CA ALA A 62 16.82 12.13 0.97
C ALA A 62 18.03 11.39 1.54
N TRP A 63 18.28 11.52 2.85
CA TRP A 63 19.30 10.74 3.56
C TRP A 63 19.04 9.24 3.45
N LEU A 64 17.80 8.80 3.67
CA LEU A 64 17.42 7.38 3.59
C LEU A 64 17.60 6.80 2.18
N LEU A 65 17.25 7.59 1.16
CA LEU A 65 17.38 7.22 -0.25
C LEU A 65 18.78 7.50 -0.81
N GLN A 66 19.72 7.98 0.02
CA GLN A 66 21.08 8.36 -0.37
C GLN A 66 21.13 9.34 -1.57
N THR A 67 20.23 10.32 -1.56
CA THR A 67 20.10 11.35 -2.62
C THR A 67 20.50 12.73 -2.09
N GLY A 68 20.92 13.62 -3.00
CA GLY A 68 21.22 15.02 -2.69
C GLY A 68 19.99 15.89 -2.38
N THR A 69 20.25 17.12 -1.94
CA THR A 69 19.24 18.14 -1.62
C THR A 69 18.42 18.58 -2.83
N ASP A 70 18.98 18.43 -4.04
CA ASP A 70 18.34 18.83 -5.29
C ASP A 70 17.05 18.05 -5.57
N ASN A 71 16.89 16.87 -4.94
CA ASN A 71 15.70 16.02 -5.09
C ASN A 71 14.58 16.33 -4.09
N TYR A 72 14.71 17.35 -3.23
CA TYR A 72 13.68 17.65 -2.22
C TYR A 72 12.32 17.95 -2.84
N ILE A 73 12.29 18.59 -4.02
CA ILE A 73 11.05 18.87 -4.74
C ILE A 73 10.38 17.55 -5.16
N ILE A 74 11.14 16.65 -5.78
CA ILE A 74 10.66 15.33 -6.23
C ILE A 74 10.18 14.50 -5.03
N ILE A 75 10.92 14.52 -3.92
CA ILE A 75 10.53 13.83 -2.69
C ILE A 75 9.19 14.36 -2.17
N ARG A 76 8.96 15.68 -2.20
CA ARG A 76 7.69 16.28 -1.78
C ARG A 76 6.53 15.93 -2.72
N GLU A 77 6.78 15.86 -4.01
CA GLU A 77 5.79 15.44 -5.01
C GLU A 77 5.39 13.97 -4.80
N LEU A 78 6.38 13.10 -4.57
CA LEU A 78 6.15 11.71 -4.16
C LEU A 78 5.36 11.63 -2.85
N GLY A 79 5.66 12.52 -1.90
CA GLY A 79 4.92 12.68 -0.66
C GLY A 79 3.45 13.04 -0.88
N GLY A 80 3.19 13.97 -1.79
CA GLY A 80 1.85 14.34 -2.23
C GLY A 80 1.09 13.16 -2.82
N ALA A 81 1.73 12.39 -3.71
CA ALA A 81 1.12 11.18 -4.28
C ALA A 81 0.75 10.16 -3.20
N ASN A 82 1.67 9.89 -2.26
CA ASN A 82 1.43 8.97 -1.14
C ASN A 82 0.32 9.45 -0.21
N LEU A 83 0.21 10.76 0.05
CA LEU A 83 -0.91 11.34 0.80
C LEU A 83 -2.24 11.12 0.07
N SER A 84 -2.30 11.35 -1.24
CA SER A 84 -3.51 11.14 -2.03
C SER A 84 -3.98 9.68 -2.00
N PHE A 85 -3.06 8.73 -2.23
CA PHE A 85 -3.37 7.30 -2.11
C PHE A 85 -3.75 6.93 -0.68
N GLY A 86 -3.07 7.49 0.32
CA GLY A 86 -3.32 7.28 1.74
C GLY A 86 -4.73 7.69 2.15
N VAL A 87 -5.20 8.86 1.71
CA VAL A 87 -6.57 9.32 1.97
C VAL A 87 -7.59 8.36 1.35
N LEU A 88 -7.41 7.96 0.09
CA LEU A 88 -8.28 6.98 -0.55
C LEU A 88 -8.27 5.63 0.18
N GLY A 89 -7.09 5.16 0.61
CA GLY A 89 -6.93 3.93 1.37
C GLY A 89 -7.65 3.98 2.73
N ILE A 90 -7.62 5.10 3.43
CA ILE A 90 -8.39 5.28 4.68
C ILE A 90 -9.89 5.27 4.40
N ILE A 91 -10.35 6.04 3.40
CA ILE A 91 -11.78 6.13 3.05
C ILE A 91 -12.33 4.78 2.55
N SER A 92 -11.46 3.89 2.03
CA SER A 92 -11.84 2.56 1.56
C SER A 92 -12.53 1.66 2.59
N ILE A 93 -12.38 1.96 3.89
CA ILE A 93 -13.03 1.20 4.96
C ILE A 93 -14.56 1.36 4.91
N PHE A 94 -15.06 2.49 4.41
CA PHE A 94 -16.48 2.83 4.40
C PHE A 94 -17.24 2.28 3.19
N SER A 95 -16.56 2.06 2.07
CA SER A 95 -17.22 1.54 0.86
C SER A 95 -16.27 0.72 0.00
N HIS A 96 -16.81 -0.38 -0.53
CA HIS A 96 -16.10 -1.22 -1.47
C HIS A 96 -15.72 -0.48 -2.77
N SER A 97 -16.52 0.49 -3.24
CA SER A 97 -16.17 1.27 -4.42
C SER A 97 -14.88 2.08 -4.21
N TYR A 98 -14.71 2.69 -3.03
CA TYR A 98 -13.48 3.39 -2.67
C TYR A 98 -12.30 2.43 -2.52
N ARG A 99 -12.53 1.20 -2.08
CA ARG A 99 -11.48 0.16 -2.02
C ARG A 99 -10.92 -0.16 -3.39
N LYS A 100 -11.77 -0.32 -4.41
CA LYS A 100 -11.32 -0.53 -5.78
C LYS A 100 -10.54 0.67 -6.31
N ALA A 101 -11.04 1.88 -6.07
CA ALA A 101 -10.37 3.10 -6.49
C ALA A 101 -8.98 3.25 -5.83
N ALA A 102 -8.88 3.07 -4.52
CA ALA A 102 -7.62 3.13 -3.76
C ALA A 102 -6.62 2.07 -4.24
N ALA A 103 -7.07 0.82 -4.37
CA ALA A 103 -6.22 -0.28 -4.79
C ALA A 103 -5.69 -0.09 -6.21
N LEU A 104 -6.55 0.26 -7.17
CA LEU A 104 -6.17 0.43 -8.56
C LEU A 104 -5.20 1.61 -8.76
N SER A 105 -5.56 2.78 -8.23
CA SER A 105 -4.74 4.00 -8.39
C SER A 105 -3.34 3.82 -7.82
N CYS A 106 -3.23 3.29 -6.60
CA CYS A 106 -1.94 3.06 -5.96
C CYS A 106 -1.15 1.94 -6.66
N ALA A 107 -1.80 0.84 -7.06
CA ALA A 107 -1.12 -0.26 -7.75
C ALA A 107 -0.56 0.13 -9.11
N ILE A 108 -1.25 0.97 -9.89
CA ILE A 108 -0.70 1.46 -11.16
C ILE A 108 0.60 2.23 -10.91
N PHE A 109 0.60 3.13 -9.93
CA PHE A 109 1.78 3.91 -9.58
C PHE A 109 2.94 3.03 -9.11
N LEU A 110 2.67 2.08 -8.21
CA LEU A 110 3.70 1.20 -7.65
C LEU A 110 4.17 0.14 -8.64
N LEU A 111 3.34 -0.27 -9.62
CA LEU A 111 3.78 -1.14 -10.69
C LEU A 111 4.84 -0.46 -11.56
N VAL A 112 4.66 0.83 -11.86
CA VAL A 112 5.67 1.62 -12.57
C VAL A 112 6.96 1.72 -11.73
N ALA A 113 6.84 1.99 -10.42
CA ALA A 113 7.98 2.03 -9.51
C ALA A 113 8.73 0.68 -9.44
N ALA A 114 8.01 -0.43 -9.38
CA ALA A 114 8.58 -1.78 -9.39
C ALA A 114 9.38 -2.06 -10.66
N VAL A 115 8.85 -1.70 -11.84
CA VAL A 115 9.58 -1.83 -13.13
C VAL A 115 10.87 -1.00 -13.12
N ILE A 116 10.81 0.21 -12.58
CA ILE A 116 11.97 1.09 -12.44
C ILE A 116 13.03 0.44 -11.51
N HIS A 117 12.64 -0.16 -10.39
CA HIS A 117 13.57 -0.87 -9.50
C HIS A 117 14.21 -2.07 -10.20
N ILE A 118 13.42 -2.87 -10.93
CA ILE A 118 13.95 -4.01 -11.70
C ILE A 118 15.02 -3.54 -12.70
N SER A 119 14.83 -2.38 -13.35
CA SER A 119 15.81 -1.85 -14.30
C SER A 119 17.11 -1.36 -13.66
N ARG A 120 17.11 -1.10 -12.35
CA ARG A 120 18.27 -0.60 -11.58
C ARG A 120 18.99 -1.66 -10.77
N LEU A 121 18.44 -2.88 -10.70
CA LEU A 121 19.05 -4.05 -10.06
C LEU A 121 20.37 -4.40 -10.76
N SER A 122 21.43 -3.70 -10.39
CA SER A 122 22.82 -3.94 -10.80
C SER A 122 23.61 -4.61 -9.68
N VAL A 123 23.21 -4.39 -8.42
CA VAL A 123 23.71 -5.06 -7.21
C VAL A 123 22.51 -5.32 -6.29
N ILE A 124 22.44 -6.49 -5.65
CA ILE A 124 21.34 -6.83 -4.73
C ILE A 124 21.54 -6.07 -3.42
N GLU A 125 21.06 -4.83 -3.36
CA GLU A 125 20.99 -4.05 -2.11
C GLU A 125 19.67 -4.35 -1.39
N LEU A 126 19.74 -4.64 -0.08
CA LEU A 126 18.57 -5.01 0.73
C LEU A 126 17.49 -3.90 0.72
N SER A 127 17.90 -2.63 0.69
CA SER A 127 17.00 -1.47 0.65
C SER A 127 16.14 -1.47 -0.64
N GLU A 128 16.78 -1.77 -1.78
CA GLU A 128 16.14 -1.80 -3.09
C GLU A 128 15.20 -3.01 -3.23
N VAL A 129 15.63 -4.18 -2.75
CA VAL A 129 14.77 -5.38 -2.71
C VAL A 129 13.52 -5.12 -1.86
N MET A 130 13.66 -4.49 -0.70
CA MET A 130 12.53 -4.19 0.18
C MET A 130 11.54 -3.20 -0.45
N SER A 131 12.04 -2.19 -1.18
CA SER A 131 11.19 -1.28 -1.96
C SER A 131 10.40 -2.04 -3.04
N LEU A 132 11.09 -2.86 -3.84
CA LEU A 132 10.47 -3.67 -4.89
C LEU A 132 9.41 -4.63 -4.33
N VAL A 133 9.72 -5.34 -3.24
CA VAL A 133 8.79 -6.27 -2.58
C VAL A 133 7.56 -5.51 -2.07
N GLY A 134 7.76 -4.33 -1.47
CA GLY A 134 6.66 -3.49 -1.00
C GLY A 134 5.73 -3.05 -2.13
N ASP A 135 6.31 -2.65 -3.26
CA ASP A 135 5.56 -2.22 -4.44
C ASP A 135 4.73 -3.37 -5.02
N LEU A 136 5.35 -4.52 -5.27
CA LEU A 136 4.68 -5.71 -5.78
C LEU A 136 3.63 -6.26 -4.82
N PHE A 137 3.83 -6.12 -3.51
CA PHE A 137 2.86 -6.52 -2.51
C PHE A 137 1.56 -5.70 -2.63
N VAL A 138 1.65 -4.38 -2.83
CA VAL A 138 0.46 -3.55 -3.05
C VAL A 138 -0.23 -3.88 -4.37
N VAL A 139 0.55 -4.18 -5.43
CA VAL A 139 -0.02 -4.67 -6.70
C VAL A 139 -0.79 -5.98 -6.49
N ALA A 140 -0.25 -6.92 -5.71
CA ALA A 140 -0.93 -8.16 -5.37
C ALA A 140 -2.23 -7.93 -4.58
N ILE A 141 -2.24 -6.97 -3.64
CA ILE A 141 -3.47 -6.54 -2.95
C ILE A 141 -4.52 -6.06 -3.95
N ALA A 142 -4.14 -5.25 -4.94
CA ALA A 142 -5.09 -4.79 -5.93
C ALA A 142 -5.68 -5.93 -6.77
N VAL A 143 -4.86 -6.88 -7.21
CA VAL A 143 -5.36 -8.08 -7.90
C VAL A 143 -6.38 -8.84 -7.04
N MET A 144 -6.10 -9.02 -5.75
CA MET A 144 -7.01 -9.66 -4.80
C MET A 144 -8.33 -8.89 -4.63
N VAL A 145 -8.30 -7.55 -4.61
CA VAL A 145 -9.50 -6.72 -4.54
C VAL A 145 -10.41 -6.94 -5.74
N PHE A 146 -9.84 -7.01 -6.96
CA PHE A 146 -10.64 -7.28 -8.16
C PHE A 146 -11.13 -8.73 -8.24
N ALA A 147 -10.34 -9.69 -7.74
CA ALA A 147 -10.79 -11.07 -7.61
C ALA A 147 -11.97 -11.19 -6.62
N GLU A 148 -11.93 -10.46 -5.50
CA GLU A 148 -13.03 -10.37 -4.54
C GLU A 148 -14.29 -9.77 -5.15
N ASP A 149 -14.17 -8.65 -5.85
CA ASP A 149 -15.31 -8.00 -6.54
C ASP A 149 -15.97 -8.96 -7.53
N LYS A 150 -15.18 -9.67 -8.35
CA LYS A 150 -15.69 -10.70 -9.27
C LYS A 150 -16.41 -11.84 -8.55
N LYS A 151 -15.86 -12.32 -7.44
CA LYS A 151 -16.50 -13.36 -6.62
C LYS A 151 -17.83 -12.86 -6.04
N ARG A 152 -17.89 -11.61 -5.59
CA ARG A 152 -19.09 -11.00 -5.02
C ARG A 152 -20.18 -10.80 -6.06
N THR A 153 -19.83 -10.31 -7.26
CA THR A 153 -20.80 -10.13 -8.35
C THR A 153 -21.40 -11.46 -8.82
N ASN A 154 -20.59 -12.51 -8.94
CA ASN A 154 -21.10 -13.85 -9.27
C ASN A 154 -22.13 -14.36 -8.25
N LYS A 155 -21.91 -14.12 -6.95
CA LYS A 155 -22.83 -14.55 -5.89
C LYS A 155 -24.16 -13.79 -5.88
N MET A 156 -24.21 -12.56 -6.40
CA MET A 156 -25.45 -11.79 -6.50
C MET A 156 -26.31 -12.22 -7.69
N ASN A 157 -25.69 -12.85 -8.69
CA ASN A 157 -26.35 -13.28 -9.93
C ASN A 157 -26.78 -14.76 -9.92
N SER A 158 -26.49 -15.49 -8.83
CA SER A 158 -26.87 -16.89 -8.59
C SER A 158 -28.04 -16.99 -7.62
#